data_AF-A0A662QQN1-F1
#
_entry.id   AF-A0A662QQN1-F1
#
_cell.length_a   1.000
_cell.length_b   1.000
_cell.length_c   1.000
_cell.angle_alpha   90.00
_cell.angle_beta   90.00
_cell.angle_gamma   90.00
#
_symmetry.space_group_name_H-M   'P 1'
#
loop_
_entity.id
_entity.type
_entity.pdbx_description
1 polymer ?
#
loop_
_entity_poly.entity_id
_entity_poly.type
_entity_poly.pdbx_seq_one_letter_code
_entity_poly.pdbx_strand_id
1 'polypeptide(L)'
;MKAEVATWIWILGLTTMGMMVFAIGMSIGGNQLSDTQRLMAVQEFSELVAKTRTVCQGGIENIYPHKCSFPDDIKAIYSSDISGPPPDKVSVMIKKKKRSEGKFLCIQFYGDEPYCEELRCDINMSYLGTPSLEQDLFSRVNQIIGGDVVHAYEMVIIKTGNDVVSINSEKIISLKEDSPCGNGNVDIGEECDSLPTTCEPIYGSCSYMKCENCMCVVKKRCGYCALDAQICVMGSDWSIHCRESSETDYCDDGIDNDCD
;
A
#
# COMPACT_ATOMS: atom_id res chain seq x y z
N MET A 1 7.39 3.41 67.47
CA MET A 1 7.17 4.57 66.56
C MET A 1 8.31 4.82 65.56
N LYS A 2 9.59 4.49 65.82
CA LYS A 2 10.66 4.74 64.83
C LYS A 2 10.66 3.79 63.60
N ALA A 3 10.06 2.61 63.72
CA ALA A 3 10.03 1.62 62.64
C ALA A 3 9.08 2.00 61.49
N GLU A 4 7.98 2.71 61.77
CA GLU A 4 6.98 3.05 60.76
C GLU A 4 7.47 4.10 59.76
N VAL A 5 8.28 5.06 60.22
CA VAL A 5 8.86 6.11 59.35
C VAL A 5 9.86 5.50 58.36
N ALA A 6 10.63 4.49 58.78
CA ALA A 6 11.60 3.83 57.91
C ALA A 6 10.92 3.08 56.76
N THR A 7 9.80 2.40 57.01
CA THR A 7 9.06 1.66 55.97
C THR A 7 8.53 2.57 54.86
N TRP A 8 8.00 3.75 55.21
CA TRP A 8 7.50 4.71 54.21
C TRP A 8 8.59 5.26 53.30
N ILE A 9 9.81 5.49 53.82
CA ILE A 9 10.95 5.97 53.02
C ILE A 9 11.35 4.93 51.96
N TRP A 10 11.35 3.65 52.30
CA TRP A 10 11.65 2.57 51.34
C TRP A 10 10.59 2.44 50.24
N ILE A 11 9.32 2.56 50.60
CA ILE A 11 8.21 2.52 49.63
C ILE A 11 8.38 3.66 48.61
N LEU A 12 8.60 4.90 49.08
CA LEU A 12 8.82 6.05 48.20
C LEU A 12 10.08 5.89 47.34
N GLY A 13 11.17 5.37 47.89
CA GLY A 13 12.39 5.09 47.15
C GLY A 13 12.16 4.10 45.99
N LEU A 14 11.45 3.00 46.23
CA LEU A 14 11.13 2.02 45.20
C LEU A 14 10.17 2.57 44.15
N THR A 15 9.16 3.34 44.55
CA THR A 15 8.22 3.95 43.60
C THR A 15 8.91 4.96 42.69
N THR A 16 9.77 5.83 43.23
CA THR A 16 10.53 6.80 42.42
C THR A 16 11.52 6.13 41.49
N MET A 17 12.24 5.10 41.97
CA MET A 17 13.15 4.30 41.15
C MET A 17 12.40 3.58 40.01
N GLY A 18 11.23 3.00 40.32
CA GLY A 18 10.36 2.36 39.32
C GLY A 18 9.88 3.32 38.24
N MET A 19 9.43 4.53 38.62
CA MET A 19 9.05 5.57 37.65
C MET A 19 10.21 6.02 36.77
N MET A 20 11.42 6.12 37.33
CA MET A 20 12.61 6.53 36.57
C MET A 20 13.00 5.47 35.53
N VAL A 21 13.01 4.19 35.91
CA VAL A 21 13.28 3.08 34.98
C VAL A 21 12.20 3.01 33.90
N PHE A 22 10.94 3.20 34.27
CA PHE A 22 9.82 3.22 33.32
C PHE A 22 9.93 4.37 32.30
N ALA A 23 10.28 5.58 32.75
CA ALA A 23 10.47 6.73 31.87
C ALA A 23 11.63 6.51 30.88
N ILE A 24 12.76 5.96 31.34
CA ILE A 24 13.89 5.61 30.47
C ILE A 24 13.46 4.56 29.44
N GLY A 25 12.75 3.52 29.87
CA GLY A 25 12.23 2.47 28.98
C GLY A 25 11.35 3.02 27.86
N MET A 26 10.42 3.94 28.17
CA MET A 26 9.56 4.57 27.17
C MET A 26 10.35 5.44 26.18
N SER A 27 11.40 6.14 26.62
CA SER A 27 12.19 7.01 25.74
C SER A 27 12.95 6.25 24.64
N ILE A 28 13.40 5.03 24.93
CA ILE A 28 14.16 4.21 23.98
C ILE A 28 13.23 3.61 22.91
N GLY A 29 11.99 3.24 23.29
CA GLY A 29 11.04 2.62 22.38
C GLY A 29 10.56 3.53 21.26
N GLY A 30 10.41 4.83 21.51
CA GLY A 30 9.87 5.78 20.53
C GLY A 30 10.74 5.96 19.29
N ASN A 31 12.06 6.08 19.46
CA ASN A 31 12.97 6.37 18.35
C ASN A 31 13.26 5.15 17.46
N GLN A 32 13.21 3.93 18.02
CA GLN A 32 13.45 2.71 17.24
C GLN A 32 12.35 2.45 16.20
N LEU A 33 11.12 2.88 16.47
CA LEU A 33 9.99 2.68 15.57
C LEU A 33 10.15 3.49 14.28
N SER A 34 10.53 4.78 14.37
CA SER A 34 10.74 5.63 13.20
C SER A 34 11.88 5.11 12.31
N ASP A 35 12.97 4.66 12.93
CA ASP A 35 14.11 4.13 12.19
C ASP A 35 13.75 2.84 11.44
N THR A 36 12.97 1.97 12.09
CA THR A 36 12.49 0.73 11.46
C THR A 36 11.59 1.03 10.27
N GLN A 37 10.68 1.99 10.38
CA GLN A 37 9.80 2.39 9.28
C GLN A 37 10.58 2.98 8.10
N ARG A 38 11.60 3.80 8.38
CA ARG A 38 12.49 4.35 7.36
C ARG A 38 13.25 3.25 6.62
N LEU A 39 13.76 2.26 7.35
CA LEU A 39 14.42 1.10 6.74
C LEU A 39 13.46 0.32 5.83
N MET A 40 12.23 0.06 6.28
CA MET A 40 11.22 -0.61 5.44
C MET A 40 10.90 0.21 4.19
N ALA A 41 10.74 1.53 4.31
CA ALA A 41 10.50 2.43 3.18
C ALA A 41 11.64 2.42 2.16
N VAL A 42 12.89 2.43 2.62
CA VAL A 42 14.08 2.34 1.76
C VAL A 42 14.14 0.98 1.07
N GLN A 43 13.79 -0.11 1.76
CA GLN A 43 13.73 -1.44 1.17
C GLN A 43 12.66 -1.54 0.07
N GLU A 44 11.43 -1.10 0.35
CA GLU A 44 10.33 -1.03 -0.64
C GLU A 44 10.71 -0.17 -1.85
N PHE A 45 11.37 0.96 -1.61
CA PHE A 45 11.90 1.81 -2.66
C PHE A 45 12.98 1.11 -3.50
N SER A 46 13.92 0.40 -2.86
CA SER A 46 14.94 -0.38 -3.55
C SER A 46 14.32 -1.49 -4.40
N GLU A 47 13.25 -2.12 -3.95
CA GLU A 47 12.48 -3.10 -4.73
C GLU A 47 11.84 -2.44 -5.95
N LEU A 48 11.19 -1.28 -5.79
CA LEU A 48 10.64 -0.49 -6.89
C LEU A 48 11.72 -0.13 -7.94
N VAL A 49 12.89 0.32 -7.49
CA VAL A 49 14.05 0.61 -8.37
C VAL A 49 14.48 -0.65 -9.12
N ALA A 50 14.60 -1.79 -8.43
CA ALA A 50 15.00 -3.06 -9.03
C ALA A 50 13.99 -3.53 -10.09
N LYS A 51 12.68 -3.48 -9.79
CA LYS A 51 11.62 -3.83 -10.75
C LYS A 51 11.61 -2.89 -11.95
N THR A 52 11.76 -1.59 -11.72
CA THR A 52 11.85 -0.59 -12.78
C THR A 52 13.06 -0.87 -13.68
N ARG A 53 14.21 -1.22 -13.09
CA ARG A 53 15.43 -1.62 -13.83
C ARG A 53 15.21 -2.89 -14.66
N THR A 54 14.48 -3.88 -14.15
CA THR A 54 14.10 -5.07 -14.92
C THR A 54 13.20 -4.73 -16.09
N VAL A 55 12.15 -3.90 -15.89
CA VAL A 55 11.25 -3.46 -16.98
C VAL A 55 12.01 -2.64 -18.02
N CYS A 56 12.92 -1.78 -17.57
CA CYS A 56 13.80 -0.97 -18.41
C CYS A 56 14.63 -1.83 -19.38
N GLN A 57 15.14 -2.98 -18.92
CA GLN A 57 15.91 -3.93 -19.73
C GLN A 57 15.04 -4.86 -20.58
N GLY A 58 13.73 -4.92 -20.30
CA GLY A 58 12.78 -5.77 -21.02
C GLY A 58 12.40 -5.23 -22.41
N GLY A 59 11.53 -5.99 -23.09
CA GLY A 59 10.88 -5.56 -24.32
C GLY A 59 9.88 -4.43 -24.10
N ILE A 60 9.54 -3.73 -25.19
CA ILE A 60 8.44 -2.75 -25.20
C ILE A 60 7.14 -3.48 -24.83
N GLU A 61 6.22 -2.77 -24.17
CA GLU A 61 4.93 -3.32 -23.66
C GLU A 61 5.07 -4.36 -22.55
N ASN A 62 6.25 -4.51 -21.94
CA ASN A 62 6.36 -5.29 -20.72
C ASN A 62 5.65 -4.56 -19.57
N ILE A 63 4.64 -5.21 -18.99
CA ILE A 63 3.80 -4.68 -17.91
C ILE A 63 4.13 -5.43 -16.62
N TYR A 64 4.44 -4.70 -15.56
CA TYR A 64 4.68 -5.26 -14.24
C TYR A 64 3.79 -4.59 -13.18
N PRO A 65 2.78 -5.30 -12.63
CA PRO A 65 2.02 -4.80 -11.49
C PRO A 65 2.86 -4.93 -10.22
N HIS A 66 2.86 -3.88 -9.40
CA HIS A 66 3.59 -3.84 -8.15
C HIS A 66 2.77 -3.10 -7.08
N LYS A 67 2.74 -3.64 -5.87
CA LYS A 67 2.09 -3.00 -4.73
C LYS A 67 3.18 -2.56 -3.77
N CYS A 68 3.16 -1.29 -3.39
CA CYS A 68 4.06 -0.75 -2.38
C CYS A 68 3.25 -0.10 -1.27
N SER A 69 3.85 -0.07 -0.08
CA SER A 69 3.29 0.61 1.07
C SER A 69 4.33 1.54 1.66
N PHE A 70 3.95 2.81 1.82
CA PHE A 70 4.86 3.87 2.23
C PHE A 70 4.37 4.52 3.53
N PRO A 71 5.22 4.65 4.57
CA PRO A 71 4.87 5.35 5.80
C PRO A 71 4.61 6.85 5.56
N ASP A 72 3.94 7.49 6.52
CA ASP A 72 3.55 8.91 6.42
C ASP A 72 4.75 9.88 6.37
N ASP A 73 5.93 9.44 6.85
CA ASP A 73 7.17 10.22 6.92
C ASP A 73 7.84 10.48 5.54
N ILE A 74 7.29 9.91 4.46
CA ILE A 74 7.79 10.15 3.10
C ILE A 74 7.18 11.43 2.53
N LYS A 75 8.02 12.44 2.34
CA LYS A 75 7.66 13.72 1.72
C LYS A 75 7.32 13.56 0.24
N ALA A 76 8.16 12.86 -0.52
CA ALA A 76 7.89 12.57 -1.93
C ALA A 76 8.68 11.37 -2.47
N ILE A 77 8.08 10.69 -3.44
CA ILE A 77 8.79 9.81 -4.39
C ILE A 77 8.51 10.36 -5.79
N TYR A 78 9.57 10.56 -6.57
CA TYR A 78 9.52 11.26 -7.84
C TYR A 78 10.67 10.84 -8.75
N SER A 79 10.53 11.13 -10.04
CA SER A 79 11.63 11.07 -11.01
C SER A 79 12.20 12.46 -11.29
N SER A 80 13.48 12.53 -11.60
CA SER A 80 14.21 13.79 -11.87
C SER A 80 15.39 13.55 -12.81
N ASP A 81 15.77 14.55 -13.60
CA ASP A 81 16.97 14.52 -14.43
C ASP A 81 18.26 14.66 -13.62
N ILE A 82 18.16 15.23 -12.41
CA ILE A 82 19.29 15.44 -11.50
C ILE A 82 18.98 14.86 -10.12
N SER A 83 20.01 14.31 -9.46
CA SER A 83 19.93 14.00 -8.04
C SER A 83 19.83 15.31 -7.26
N GLY A 84 18.72 15.50 -6.57
CA GLY A 84 18.45 16.75 -5.86
C GLY A 84 17.04 16.79 -5.29
N PRO A 85 16.76 17.72 -4.38
CA PRO A 85 15.48 17.81 -3.70
C PRO A 85 14.34 18.11 -4.69
N PRO A 86 13.12 17.63 -4.41
CA PRO A 86 11.98 17.94 -5.21
C PRO A 86 11.56 19.40 -5.01
N PRO A 87 10.73 19.96 -5.90
CA PRO A 87 10.25 21.34 -5.79
C PRO A 87 9.47 21.59 -4.47
N ASP A 88 9.53 22.82 -3.94
CA ASP A 88 8.91 23.20 -2.66
C ASP A 88 7.41 22.88 -2.54
N LYS A 89 6.70 22.79 -3.66
CA LYS A 89 5.23 22.56 -3.71
C LYS A 89 4.85 21.11 -3.99
N VAL A 90 5.67 20.15 -3.54
CA VAL A 90 5.46 18.71 -3.73
C VAL A 90 4.06 18.24 -3.33
N SER A 91 3.51 18.73 -2.22
CA SER A 91 2.19 18.29 -1.74
C SER A 91 1.07 18.62 -2.73
N VAL A 92 1.18 19.76 -3.44
CA VAL A 92 0.24 20.13 -4.51
C VAL A 92 0.44 19.24 -5.74
N MET A 93 1.68 18.85 -6.03
CA MET A 93 2.00 17.94 -7.14
C MET A 93 1.42 16.55 -6.91
N ILE A 94 1.57 16.01 -5.70
CA ILE A 94 0.98 14.73 -5.28
C ILE A 94 -0.55 14.80 -5.39
N LYS A 95 -1.20 15.83 -4.79
CA LYS A 95 -2.66 15.99 -4.84
C LYS A 95 -3.20 16.09 -6.27
N LYS A 96 -2.47 16.76 -7.17
CA LYS A 96 -2.85 16.93 -8.58
C LYS A 96 -2.40 15.76 -9.46
N LYS A 97 -1.78 14.71 -8.90
CA LYS A 97 -1.15 13.60 -9.62
C LYS A 97 -0.27 14.09 -10.79
N LYS A 98 0.48 15.19 -10.57
CA LYS A 98 1.38 15.72 -11.58
C LYS A 98 2.43 14.67 -11.90
N ARG A 99 2.83 14.59 -13.17
CA ARG A 99 3.92 13.74 -13.63
C ARG A 99 5.26 14.42 -13.43
N SER A 100 6.26 13.62 -13.12
CA SER A 100 7.67 13.92 -13.09
C SER A 100 8.37 13.03 -14.12
N GLU A 101 9.46 13.54 -14.69
CA GLU A 101 10.22 12.85 -15.72
C GLU A 101 11.73 12.96 -15.41
N GLY A 102 12.48 11.90 -15.71
CA GLY A 102 13.95 11.92 -15.67
C GLY A 102 14.59 10.55 -15.37
N LYS A 103 15.92 10.53 -15.24
CA LYS A 103 16.72 9.29 -15.11
C LYS A 103 16.96 8.84 -13.67
N PHE A 104 16.79 9.73 -12.70
CA PHE A 104 16.90 9.42 -11.29
C PHE A 104 15.51 9.13 -10.75
N LEU A 105 15.38 8.00 -10.05
CA LEU A 105 14.24 7.74 -9.17
C LEU A 105 14.65 8.15 -7.76
N CYS A 106 13.89 9.01 -7.11
CA CYS A 106 14.26 9.60 -5.82
C CYS A 106 13.15 9.40 -4.78
N ILE A 107 13.56 9.22 -3.52
CA ILE A 107 12.71 9.24 -2.33
C ILE A 107 13.25 10.29 -1.35
N GLN A 108 12.38 11.13 -0.80
CA GLN A 108 12.73 12.11 0.23
C GLN A 108 11.85 11.93 1.46
N PHE A 109 12.47 11.83 2.63
CA PHE A 109 11.81 11.89 3.95
C PHE A 109 11.73 13.34 4.45
N TYR A 110 10.83 13.62 5.39
CA TYR A 110 10.80 14.94 6.02
C TYR A 110 12.08 15.20 6.83
N GLY A 111 12.75 16.32 6.56
CA GLY A 111 13.97 16.73 7.28
C GLY A 111 15.28 16.18 6.73
N ASP A 112 15.24 15.26 5.75
CA ASP A 112 16.43 14.59 5.22
C ASP A 112 16.74 14.97 3.76
N GLU A 113 17.97 14.66 3.36
CA GLU A 113 18.40 14.72 1.96
C GLU A 113 17.73 13.62 1.13
N PRO A 114 17.43 13.87 -0.16
CA PRO A 114 16.81 12.88 -1.02
C PRO A 114 17.79 11.73 -1.31
N TYR A 115 17.28 10.50 -1.25
CA TYR A 115 17.97 9.31 -1.72
C TYR A 115 17.56 9.03 -3.17
N CYS A 116 18.51 9.07 -4.10
CA CYS A 116 18.25 8.92 -5.53
C CYS A 116 19.07 7.77 -6.14
N GLU A 117 18.42 6.98 -6.98
CA GLU A 117 19.01 5.88 -7.74
C GLU A 117 18.94 6.20 -9.24
N GLU A 118 20.08 6.12 -9.93
CA GLU A 118 20.14 6.33 -11.38
C GLU A 118 19.68 5.07 -12.13
N LEU A 119 18.84 5.27 -13.15
CA LEU A 119 18.38 4.24 -14.06
C LEU A 119 18.84 4.51 -15.49
N ARG A 120 18.91 3.45 -16.31
CA ARG A 120 19.41 3.52 -17.69
C ARG A 120 18.37 4.03 -18.70
N CYS A 121 17.14 4.25 -18.26
CA CYS A 121 16.02 4.74 -19.05
C CYS A 121 15.40 5.96 -18.37
N ASP A 122 14.65 6.74 -19.15
CA ASP A 122 13.86 7.85 -18.68
C ASP A 122 12.56 7.33 -18.03
N ILE A 123 12.29 7.83 -16.82
CA ILE A 123 11.16 7.40 -15.99
C ILE A 123 10.12 8.50 -15.99
N ASN A 124 8.91 8.20 -16.44
CA ASN A 124 7.75 9.05 -16.31
C ASN A 124 6.83 8.51 -15.21
N MET A 125 6.68 9.22 -14.11
CA MET A 125 5.83 8.78 -13.00
C MET A 125 5.05 9.93 -12.39
N SER A 126 3.92 9.66 -11.75
CA SER A 126 3.29 10.67 -10.89
C SER A 126 4.03 10.81 -9.56
N TYR A 127 4.07 12.02 -9.00
CA TYR A 127 4.55 12.24 -7.64
C TYR A 127 3.77 11.38 -6.64
N LEU A 128 4.46 10.60 -5.83
CA LEU A 128 3.91 9.82 -4.72
C LEU A 128 4.38 10.40 -3.39
N GLY A 129 3.77 9.95 -2.30
CA GLY A 129 4.08 10.41 -0.94
C GLY A 129 2.89 11.04 -0.25
N THR A 130 3.16 11.71 0.86
CA THR A 130 2.11 12.25 1.72
C THR A 130 1.90 13.74 1.48
N PRO A 131 0.66 14.18 1.23
CA PRO A 131 0.42 15.59 0.92
C PRO A 131 0.47 16.45 2.19
N SER A 132 1.66 16.74 2.72
CA SER A 132 2.00 17.57 3.90
C SER A 132 1.18 17.29 5.17
N LEU A 133 1.89 16.92 6.24
CA LEU A 133 1.39 16.74 7.61
C LEU A 133 0.64 17.95 8.20
N GLU A 134 0.75 19.15 7.62
CA GLU A 134 0.09 20.34 8.17
C GLU A 134 -1.44 20.30 8.06
N GLN A 135 -2.01 19.42 7.23
CA GLN A 135 -3.43 19.50 6.89
C GLN A 135 -4.35 18.51 7.58
N ASP A 136 -3.84 17.53 8.33
CA ASP A 136 -4.70 16.63 9.10
C ASP A 136 -4.31 16.57 10.58
N LEU A 137 -5.02 17.33 11.41
CA LEU A 137 -4.99 17.14 12.87
C LEU A 137 -5.25 15.67 13.25
N PHE A 138 -6.03 14.96 12.43
CA PHE A 138 -6.32 13.53 12.60
C PHE A 138 -5.11 12.61 12.39
N SER A 139 -4.19 12.90 11.46
CA SER A 139 -2.99 12.07 11.29
C SER A 139 -2.03 12.21 12.47
N ARG A 140 -1.94 13.41 13.07
CA ARG A 140 -1.20 13.63 14.33
C ARG A 140 -1.85 12.90 15.51
N VAL A 141 -3.17 12.87 15.60
CA VAL A 141 -3.87 12.13 16.67
C VAL A 141 -3.66 10.63 16.52
N ASN A 142 -3.72 10.08 15.31
CA ASN A 142 -3.44 8.66 15.06
C ASN A 142 -1.99 8.30 15.41
N GLN A 143 -1.04 9.20 15.17
CA GLN A 143 0.36 9.03 15.58
C GLN A 143 0.50 8.99 17.11
N ILE A 144 -0.28 9.79 17.85
CA ILE A 144 -0.30 9.79 19.32
C ILE A 144 -0.93 8.50 19.89
N ILE A 145 -1.90 7.91 19.19
CA ILE A 145 -2.54 6.64 19.58
C ILE A 145 -1.69 5.41 19.18
N GLY A 146 -0.53 5.63 18.53
CA GLY A 146 0.38 4.56 18.10
C GLY A 146 -0.07 3.85 16.82
N GLY A 147 -0.98 4.46 16.05
CA GLY A 147 -1.40 3.96 14.76
C GLY A 147 -0.49 4.49 13.66
N ASP A 148 0.35 3.62 13.11
CA ASP A 148 1.14 3.95 11.92
C ASP A 148 0.22 4.16 10.73
N VAL A 149 0.29 5.35 10.13
CA VAL A 149 -0.43 5.66 8.89
C VAL A 149 0.45 5.20 7.74
N VAL A 150 0.04 4.11 7.10
CA VAL A 150 0.70 3.57 5.91
C VAL A 150 -0.20 3.81 4.70
N HIS A 151 0.36 4.42 3.66
CA HIS A 151 -0.31 4.67 2.39
C HIS A 151 0.06 3.57 1.40
N ALA A 152 -0.91 2.75 1.02
CA ALA A 152 -0.74 1.70 0.02
C ALA A 152 -0.98 2.25 -1.39
N TYR A 153 -0.14 1.83 -2.33
CA TYR A 153 -0.23 2.18 -3.74
C TYR A 153 -0.19 0.92 -4.60
N GLU A 154 -1.08 0.84 -5.57
CA GLU A 154 -0.99 -0.10 -6.67
C GLU A 154 -0.38 0.61 -7.86
N MET A 155 0.76 0.09 -8.32
CA MET A 155 1.56 0.66 -9.39
C MET A 155 1.62 -0.30 -10.57
N VAL A 156 1.57 0.27 -11.76
CA VAL A 156 1.77 -0.47 -13.01
C VAL A 156 2.96 0.14 -13.71
N ILE A 157 4.04 -0.63 -13.81
CA ILE A 157 5.30 -0.24 -14.45
C ILE A 157 5.26 -0.77 -15.89
N ILE A 158 5.29 0.12 -16.87
CA ILE A 158 5.15 -0.24 -18.29
C ILE A 158 6.29 0.37 -19.08
N LYS A 159 6.96 -0.41 -19.92
CA LYS A 159 7.91 0.12 -20.90
C LYS A 159 7.16 0.65 -22.12
N THR A 160 7.07 1.96 -22.26
CA THR A 160 6.32 2.64 -23.33
C THR A 160 7.17 2.95 -24.56
N GLY A 161 8.49 2.94 -24.44
CA GLY A 161 9.42 3.16 -25.55
C GLY A 161 10.75 2.42 -25.33
N ASN A 162 11.70 2.57 -26.26
CA ASN A 162 13.01 1.90 -26.17
C ASN A 162 13.73 2.18 -24.84
N ASP A 163 13.71 3.45 -24.42
CA ASP A 163 14.37 3.93 -23.21
C ASP A 163 13.40 4.70 -22.29
N VAL A 164 12.08 4.47 -22.39
CA VAL A 164 11.08 5.17 -21.59
C VAL A 164 10.22 4.19 -20.81
N VAL A 165 10.14 4.37 -19.49
CA VAL A 165 9.30 3.59 -18.59
C VAL A 165 8.27 4.51 -17.93
N SER A 166 6.99 4.17 -18.03
CA SER A 166 5.90 4.87 -17.37
C SER A 166 5.48 4.09 -16.12
N ILE A 167 5.43 4.78 -14.98
CA ILE A 167 4.90 4.25 -13.72
C ILE A 167 3.59 4.96 -13.43
N ASN A 168 2.47 4.25 -13.60
CA ASN A 168 1.16 4.74 -13.22
C ASN A 168 0.81 4.20 -11.84
N SER A 169 0.32 5.07 -10.95
CA SER A 169 0.00 4.69 -9.58
C SER A 169 -1.43 5.08 -9.21
N GLU A 170 -2.11 4.18 -8.53
CA GLU A 170 -3.38 4.44 -7.87
C GLU A 170 -3.26 4.23 -6.37
N LYS A 171 -3.67 5.23 -5.58
CA LYS A 171 -3.64 5.14 -4.12
C LYS A 171 -4.80 4.26 -3.68
N ILE A 172 -4.50 3.15 -3.00
CA ILE A 172 -5.50 2.36 -2.31
C ILE A 172 -5.75 3.08 -0.99
N ILE A 173 -6.96 3.61 -0.80
CA ILE A 173 -7.35 4.16 0.49
C ILE A 173 -7.45 2.98 1.45
N SER A 174 -6.40 2.77 2.26
CA SER A 174 -6.41 1.86 3.39
C SER A 174 -7.36 2.40 4.45
N LEU A 175 -8.66 2.13 4.28
CA LEU A 175 -9.58 2.15 5.41
C LEU A 175 -9.12 0.99 6.31
N LYS A 176 -8.52 1.31 7.46
CA LYS A 176 -8.47 0.33 8.55
C LYS A 176 -9.92 -0.06 8.81
N GLU A 177 -10.28 -1.30 8.44
CA GLU A 177 -11.46 -1.95 9.00
C GLU A 177 -11.16 -2.21 10.48
N ASP A 178 -11.27 -1.16 11.29
CA ASP A 178 -11.51 -1.31 12.72
C ASP A 178 -12.97 -1.74 12.88
N SER A 179 -13.30 -2.92 12.35
CA SER A 179 -14.51 -3.64 12.70
C SER A 179 -14.20 -4.41 13.97
N PRO A 180 -14.72 -4.02 15.15
CA PRO A 180 -14.77 -4.92 16.29
C PRO A 180 -15.81 -5.99 15.96
N CYS A 181 -15.44 -6.95 15.11
CA CYS A 181 -16.12 -8.23 15.08
C CYS A 181 -15.78 -8.92 16.39
N GLY A 182 -16.55 -8.60 17.42
CA GLY A 182 -16.66 -9.46 18.58
C GLY A 182 -16.98 -10.86 18.09
N ASN A 183 -16.24 -11.84 18.62
CA ASN A 183 -16.53 -13.25 18.46
C ASN A 183 -17.90 -13.58 19.10
N GLY A 184 -18.98 -13.16 18.46
CA GLY A 184 -20.32 -13.67 18.70
C GLY A 184 -20.53 -14.82 17.73
N ASN A 185 -20.59 -16.04 18.23
CA ASN A 185 -21.16 -17.16 17.49
C ASN A 185 -22.60 -16.77 17.14
N VAL A 186 -22.82 -16.33 15.90
CA VAL A 186 -24.16 -16.16 15.35
C VAL A 186 -24.54 -17.50 14.74
N ASP A 187 -25.48 -18.17 15.38
CA ASP A 187 -26.12 -19.38 14.86
C ASP A 187 -26.74 -19.08 13.49
N ILE A 188 -26.38 -19.88 12.50
CA ILE A 188 -26.89 -19.80 11.13
C ILE A 188 -28.32 -20.33 11.14
N GLY A 189 -29.29 -19.43 11.04
CA GLY A 189 -30.69 -19.81 10.92
C GLY A 189 -31.63 -18.62 10.81
N GLU A 190 -31.55 -17.84 9.74
CA GLU A 190 -32.71 -17.04 9.32
C GLU A 190 -32.69 -16.75 7.81
N GLU A 191 -33.79 -17.16 7.16
CA GLU A 191 -34.15 -16.90 5.77
C GLU A 191 -34.26 -15.39 5.51
N CYS A 192 -33.44 -14.86 4.63
CA CYS A 192 -33.59 -13.50 4.11
C CYS A 192 -34.61 -13.48 2.96
N ASP A 193 -35.88 -13.70 3.27
CA ASP A 193 -36.96 -13.45 2.33
C ASP A 193 -37.55 -12.05 2.51
N SER A 194 -37.62 -11.32 1.39
CA SER A 194 -38.36 -10.06 1.18
C SER A 194 -37.78 -8.76 1.75
N LEU A 195 -36.87 -8.14 0.99
CA LEU A 195 -36.72 -6.67 0.95
C LEU A 195 -36.75 -6.19 -0.50
N PRO A 196 -37.36 -5.02 -0.79
CA PRO A 196 -37.61 -4.57 -2.16
C PRO A 196 -36.33 -4.14 -2.87
N THR A 197 -36.02 -4.85 -3.96
CA THR A 197 -34.94 -4.58 -4.90
C THR A 197 -35.17 -3.26 -5.65
N THR A 198 -34.56 -2.18 -5.18
CA THR A 198 -34.23 -1.02 -6.01
C THR A 198 -32.77 -0.65 -5.79
N CYS A 199 -31.86 -1.47 -6.30
CA CYS A 199 -30.45 -1.12 -6.46
C CYS A 199 -30.20 -0.89 -7.95
N GLU A 200 -30.04 0.36 -8.36
CA GLU A 200 -29.62 0.67 -9.73
C GLU A 200 -28.13 0.30 -9.90
N PRO A 201 -27.75 -0.38 -10.99
CA PRO A 201 -26.35 -0.67 -11.28
C PRO A 201 -25.63 0.61 -11.72
N ILE A 202 -24.60 1.00 -10.98
CA ILE A 202 -23.60 1.95 -11.48
C ILE A 202 -22.68 1.16 -12.41
N TYR A 203 -22.81 1.40 -13.71
CA TYR A 203 -21.99 0.75 -14.74
C TYR A 203 -20.56 1.27 -14.70
N GLY A 204 -19.60 0.34 -14.67
CA GLY A 204 -18.18 0.58 -14.85
C GLY A 204 -17.41 0.69 -13.55
N SER A 205 -16.42 -0.20 -13.37
CA SER A 205 -15.53 -0.39 -12.22
C SER A 205 -16.09 -1.30 -11.12
N CYS A 206 -15.25 -2.21 -10.60
CA CYS A 206 -15.49 -2.92 -9.34
C CYS A 206 -15.61 -1.90 -8.21
N SER A 207 -16.80 -1.33 -8.01
CA SER A 207 -17.09 -0.38 -6.95
C SER A 207 -17.95 -1.03 -5.87
N TYR A 208 -17.52 -0.81 -4.63
CA TYR A 208 -18.20 -1.16 -3.40
C TYR A 208 -19.64 -0.62 -3.39
N MET A 209 -20.61 -1.45 -3.01
CA MET A 209 -21.99 -1.00 -2.76
C MET A 209 -22.08 -0.39 -1.36
N LYS A 210 -22.61 0.83 -1.27
CA LYS A 210 -22.91 1.49 0.00
C LYS A 210 -24.41 1.33 0.28
N CYS A 211 -24.78 0.52 1.27
CA CYS A 211 -26.14 0.48 1.81
C CYS A 211 -26.24 1.48 2.98
N GLU A 212 -27.37 2.17 3.11
CA GLU A 212 -27.54 3.30 4.05
C GLU A 212 -27.45 2.93 5.54
N ASN A 213 -27.34 1.66 5.94
CA ASN A 213 -27.14 1.28 7.35
C ASN A 213 -26.30 0.01 7.62
N CYS A 214 -25.61 -0.58 6.62
CA CYS A 214 -24.66 -1.68 6.84
C CYS A 214 -23.63 -1.75 5.68
N MET A 215 -22.34 -1.91 5.99
CA MET A 215 -21.33 -2.30 5.01
C MET A 215 -21.25 -3.82 4.97
N CYS A 216 -21.77 -4.45 3.92
CA CYS A 216 -21.52 -5.85 3.62
C CYS A 216 -20.40 -5.96 2.58
N VAL A 217 -19.26 -6.55 2.95
CA VAL A 217 -18.22 -6.95 1.98
C VAL A 217 -18.69 -8.21 1.28
N VAL A 218 -19.49 -8.04 0.23
CA VAL A 218 -19.87 -9.16 -0.63
C VAL A 218 -18.73 -9.43 -1.61
N LYS A 219 -17.99 -10.52 -1.40
CA LYS A 219 -17.04 -11.05 -2.38
C LYS A 219 -17.84 -11.63 -3.57
N LYS A 220 -18.34 -10.76 -4.46
CA LYS A 220 -19.07 -11.19 -5.66
C LYS A 220 -18.10 -11.86 -6.63
N ARG A 221 -18.36 -13.13 -6.95
CA ARG A 221 -17.92 -13.73 -8.22
C ARG A 221 -18.48 -12.86 -9.35
N CYS A 222 -17.63 -12.46 -10.30
CA CYS A 222 -18.06 -11.75 -11.50
C CYS A 222 -19.06 -12.62 -12.27
N GLY A 223 -20.34 -12.23 -12.26
CA GLY A 223 -21.44 -12.97 -12.89
C GLY A 223 -21.52 -12.87 -14.42
N TYR A 224 -20.47 -12.39 -15.10
CA TYR A 224 -20.45 -12.26 -16.56
C TYR A 224 -19.55 -13.30 -17.28
N CYS A 225 -18.89 -14.19 -16.54
CA CYS A 225 -18.29 -15.41 -17.09
C CYS A 225 -19.06 -16.62 -16.53
N ALA A 226 -20.31 -16.75 -16.94
CA ALA A 226 -21.09 -17.97 -16.70
C ALA A 226 -20.73 -18.99 -17.79
N LEU A 227 -19.50 -19.50 -17.77
CA LEU A 227 -19.01 -20.72 -18.40
C LEU A 227 -17.61 -20.96 -17.83
N ASP A 228 -17.40 -22.14 -17.25
CA ASP A 228 -16.14 -22.55 -16.64
C ASP A 228 -14.98 -22.36 -17.63
N ALA A 229 -13.87 -21.76 -17.16
CA ALA A 229 -12.62 -21.47 -17.89
C ALA A 229 -12.57 -20.22 -18.80
N GLN A 230 -12.84 -19.02 -18.26
CA GLN A 230 -12.40 -17.76 -18.88
C GLN A 230 -11.55 -16.93 -17.92
N ILE A 231 -10.40 -16.43 -18.43
CA ILE A 231 -9.49 -15.52 -17.73
C ILE A 231 -9.82 -14.11 -18.18
N CYS A 232 -10.10 -13.21 -17.23
CA CYS A 232 -10.25 -11.78 -17.53
C CYS A 232 -8.88 -11.15 -17.72
N VAL A 233 -8.62 -10.59 -18.90
CA VAL A 233 -7.41 -9.82 -19.19
C VAL A 233 -7.80 -8.37 -19.44
N MET A 234 -7.11 -7.44 -18.76
CA MET A 234 -7.33 -6.01 -18.91
C MET A 234 -6.53 -5.53 -20.13
N GLY A 235 -7.20 -4.98 -21.15
CA GLY A 235 -6.56 -4.43 -22.35
C GLY A 235 -5.90 -3.06 -22.10
N SER A 236 -5.05 -2.62 -23.04
CA SER A 236 -4.36 -1.32 -23.00
C SER A 236 -5.29 -0.11 -22.93
N ASP A 237 -6.56 -0.29 -23.32
CA ASP A 237 -7.58 0.76 -23.36
C ASP A 237 -8.53 0.71 -22.14
N TRP A 238 -8.18 -0.02 -21.09
CA TRP A 238 -9.00 -0.25 -19.88
C TRP A 238 -10.33 -0.98 -20.14
N SER A 239 -10.52 -1.53 -21.35
CA SER A 239 -11.59 -2.46 -21.67
C SER A 239 -11.29 -3.86 -21.15
N ILE A 240 -12.27 -4.47 -20.50
CA ILE A 240 -12.20 -5.88 -20.08
C ILE A 240 -12.64 -6.73 -21.28
N HIS A 241 -11.75 -7.58 -21.76
CA HIS A 241 -12.06 -8.55 -22.81
C HIS A 241 -12.05 -9.97 -22.21
N CYS A 242 -13.11 -10.73 -22.49
CA CYS A 242 -13.14 -12.16 -22.21
C CYS A 242 -12.44 -12.90 -23.35
N ARG A 243 -11.41 -13.70 -23.03
CA ARG A 243 -10.74 -14.58 -23.99
C ARG A 243 -11.13 -16.03 -23.68
N GLU A 244 -11.62 -16.75 -24.68
CA GLU A 244 -11.86 -18.19 -24.55
C GLU A 244 -10.53 -18.90 -24.30
N SER A 245 -10.46 -19.67 -23.22
CA SER A 245 -9.40 -20.64 -22.99
C SER A 245 -9.59 -21.78 -23.98
N SER A 246 -8.76 -21.85 -25.03
CA SER A 246 -8.68 -23.07 -25.82
C SER A 246 -8.07 -24.17 -24.94
N GLU A 247 -8.90 -25.08 -24.46
CA GLU A 247 -8.49 -26.36 -23.87
C GLU A 247 -7.62 -27.14 -24.85
N THR A 248 -6.30 -27.06 -24.70
CA THR A 248 -5.34 -28.14 -24.94
C THR A 248 -4.03 -27.72 -24.28
N ASP A 249 -3.78 -28.21 -23.07
CA ASP A 249 -2.46 -28.70 -22.59
C ASP A 249 -2.46 -28.78 -21.06
N TYR A 250 -3.19 -29.78 -20.56
CA TYR A 250 -2.92 -30.43 -19.28
C TYR A 250 -2.94 -31.93 -19.56
N CYS A 251 -1.79 -32.49 -19.92
CA CYS A 251 -1.53 -33.92 -19.78
C CYS A 251 -0.56 -34.04 -18.60
N ASP A 252 -1.10 -34.43 -17.45
CA ASP A 252 -0.35 -35.03 -16.36
C ASP A 252 -0.68 -36.52 -16.38
N ASP A 253 0.34 -37.36 -16.56
CA ASP A 253 0.52 -38.69 -15.94
C ASP A 253 1.39 -39.63 -16.81
N GLY A 254 2.58 -39.92 -16.28
CA GLY A 254 3.18 -41.24 -16.13
C GLY A 254 3.17 -42.29 -17.25
N ILE A 255 4.40 -42.72 -17.58
CA ILE A 255 4.85 -44.11 -17.77
C ILE A 255 4.40 -44.86 -19.04
N ASP A 256 5.45 -45.27 -19.79
CA ASP A 256 5.57 -46.37 -20.75
C ASP A 256 4.48 -46.57 -21.81
N ASN A 257 4.83 -46.33 -23.07
CA ASN A 257 5.05 -47.42 -24.03
C ASN A 257 5.58 -46.88 -25.36
N ASP A 258 6.47 -47.68 -25.93
CA ASP A 258 6.97 -47.63 -27.31
C ASP A 258 5.86 -47.35 -28.33
N CYS A 259 6.22 -46.71 -29.45
CA CYS A 259 5.99 -47.22 -30.81
C CYS A 259 6.58 -46.26 -31.86
N ASP A 260 7.52 -46.81 -32.65
CA ASP A 260 7.80 -46.62 -34.09
C ASP A 260 7.67 -45.24 -34.77
#